data_AF-A0A661SPG2-F1
#
_entry.id   AF-A0A661SPG2-F1
#
_cell.length_a   1.000
_cell.length_b   1.000
_cell.length_c   1.000
_cell.angle_alpha   90.00
_cell.angle_beta   90.00
_cell.angle_gamma   90.00
#
_symmetry.space_group_name_H-M   'P 1'
#
loop_
_entity.id
_entity.type
_entity.pdbx_description
1 polymer ?
#
loop_
_entity_poly.entity_id
_entity_poly.type
_entity_poly.pdbx_seq_one_letter_code
_entity_poly.pdbx_strand_id
1 'polypeptide(L)'
;MTSRELSNELKNQIIVEDKGMISQAITLHIPENMFHRLQRMAQVINQPLEAVVFQSVQGNLPPLIEDIPEEWRDDLTDMEQSGDKDLWKIAREPLSRQQWTRHRKLLAKNEEGMLTDKERSELGHLRTTTDRLVFRRSYALAMLKWRGHAVFPATDLSS
;
A
#
# COMPACT_ATOMS: atom_id res chain seq x y z
N MET A 1 41.82 -24.45 -19.35
CA MET A 1 40.66 -23.57 -19.09
C MET A 1 40.92 -22.25 -19.77
N THR A 2 40.02 -21.81 -20.65
CA THR A 2 40.20 -20.59 -21.45
C THR A 2 39.62 -19.37 -20.74
N SER A 3 40.11 -18.17 -21.09
CA SER A 3 39.66 -16.89 -20.51
C SER A 3 38.15 -16.63 -20.64
N ARG A 4 37.45 -17.38 -21.51
CA ARG A 4 35.98 -17.37 -21.67
C ARG A 4 35.25 -18.21 -20.61
N GLU A 5 35.86 -19.28 -20.11
CA GLU A 5 35.28 -20.11 -19.04
C GLU A 5 35.35 -19.39 -17.70
N LEU A 6 36.49 -18.75 -17.39
CA LEU A 6 36.62 -17.91 -16.18
C LEU A 6 35.68 -16.70 -16.18
N SER A 7 35.38 -16.13 -17.36
CA SER A 7 34.43 -15.01 -17.47
C SER A 7 32.96 -15.41 -17.36
N ASN A 8 32.64 -16.69 -17.57
CA ASN A 8 31.29 -17.24 -17.37
C ASN A 8 31.11 -17.74 -15.93
N GLU A 9 32.17 -18.26 -15.30
CA GLU A 9 32.17 -18.64 -13.88
C GLU A 9 32.02 -17.42 -12.95
N LEU A 10 32.66 -16.30 -13.29
CA LEU A 10 32.60 -15.05 -12.50
C LEU A 10 31.27 -14.29 -12.63
N LYS A 11 30.43 -14.59 -13.63
CA LYS A 11 29.11 -13.93 -13.79
C LYS A 11 27.97 -14.61 -13.04
N ASN A 12 28.20 -15.80 -12.48
CA ASN A 12 27.18 -16.56 -11.75
C ASN A 12 27.47 -16.75 -10.25
N GLN A 13 28.48 -16.09 -9.68
CA GLN A 13 28.80 -16.17 -8.26
C GLN A 13 28.65 -14.84 -7.53
N ILE A 14 27.42 -14.32 -7.45
CA ILE A 14 26.96 -13.61 -6.26
C ILE A 14 25.51 -14.05 -6.01
N ILE A 15 25.34 -15.34 -5.70
CA ILE A 15 24.20 -15.78 -4.90
C ILE A 15 24.68 -15.64 -3.46
N VAL A 16 24.29 -14.55 -2.80
CA VAL A 16 24.34 -14.51 -1.34
C VAL A 16 23.26 -15.47 -0.87
N GLU A 17 23.64 -16.73 -0.61
CA GLU A 17 22.81 -17.66 0.15
C GLU A 17 22.69 -17.13 1.57
N ASP A 18 21.62 -16.38 1.83
CA ASP A 18 21.11 -16.20 3.18
C ASP A 18 20.15 -17.35 3.48
N LYS A 19 20.55 -18.24 4.39
CA LYS A 19 19.76 -19.39 4.84
C LYS A 19 18.52 -18.89 5.61
N GLY A 20 17.43 -18.65 4.90
CA GLY A 20 16.14 -18.36 5.55
C GLY A 20 15.00 -17.87 4.66
N MET A 21 15.22 -17.46 3.41
CA MET A 21 14.13 -17.03 2.52
C MET A 21 14.02 -17.90 1.27
N ILE A 22 12.85 -18.49 1.07
CA ILE A 22 12.48 -19.11 -0.20
C ILE A 22 12.34 -17.98 -1.24
N SER A 23 13.41 -17.66 -1.97
CA SER A 23 13.38 -16.65 -3.03
C SER A 23 13.05 -17.30 -4.39
N GLN A 24 12.08 -16.73 -5.12
CA GLN A 24 11.76 -17.14 -6.49
C GLN A 24 12.31 -16.11 -7.48
N ALA A 25 12.94 -16.58 -8.56
CA ALA A 25 13.43 -15.73 -9.65
C ALA A 25 12.36 -15.57 -10.73
N ILE A 26 12.15 -14.32 -11.18
CA ILE A 26 11.20 -13.98 -12.25
C ILE A 26 11.95 -13.24 -13.36
N THR A 27 11.77 -13.67 -14.61
CA THR A 27 12.29 -12.98 -15.80
C THR A 27 11.23 -12.03 -16.36
N LEU A 28 11.52 -10.73 -16.35
CA LEU A 28 10.62 -9.69 -16.86
C LEU A 28 11.08 -9.19 -18.23
N HIS A 29 10.22 -9.26 -19.23
CA HIS A 29 10.45 -8.62 -20.52
C HIS A 29 9.93 -7.18 -20.44
N ILE A 30 10.86 -6.23 -20.38
CA ILE A 30 10.53 -4.80 -20.26
C ILE A 30 10.99 -4.01 -21.48
N PRO A 31 10.28 -2.94 -21.87
CA PRO A 31 10.73 -2.04 -22.92
C PRO A 31 12.14 -1.48 -22.64
N GLU A 32 12.98 -1.38 -23.68
CA GLU A 32 14.38 -0.95 -23.57
C GLU A 32 14.53 0.44 -22.94
N ASN A 33 13.62 1.35 -23.26
CA ASN A 33 13.56 2.68 -22.64
C ASN A 33 13.32 2.63 -21.12
N MET A 34 12.55 1.65 -20.63
CA MET A 34 12.32 1.44 -19.21
C MET A 34 13.55 0.85 -18.53
N PHE A 35 14.19 -0.14 -19.16
CA PHE A 35 15.45 -0.72 -18.67
C PHE A 35 16.53 0.36 -18.48
N HIS A 36 16.75 1.20 -19.49
CA HIS A 36 17.72 2.31 -19.39
C HIS A 36 17.35 3.36 -18.34
N ARG A 37 16.05 3.61 -18.11
CA ARG A 37 15.61 4.49 -17.04
C ARG A 37 15.97 3.91 -15.67
N LEU A 38 15.71 2.62 -15.45
CA LEU A 38 16.02 1.93 -14.20
C LEU A 38 17.54 1.86 -13.96
N GLN A 39 18.34 1.59 -15.00
CA GLN A 39 19.80 1.61 -14.91
C GLN A 39 20.34 2.98 -14.48
N ARG A 40 19.82 4.07 -15.06
CA ARG A 40 20.22 5.43 -14.64
C ARG A 40 19.85 5.71 -13.19
N MET A 41 18.66 5.29 -12.75
CA MET A 41 18.27 5.45 -11.35
C MET A 41 19.19 4.68 -10.41
N ALA A 42 19.50 3.42 -10.73
CA ALA A 42 20.43 2.57 -9.98
C ALA A 42 21.82 3.23 -9.82
N GLN A 43 22.35 3.82 -10.89
CA GLN A 43 23.60 4.58 -10.85
C GLN A 43 23.51 5.82 -9.95
N VAL A 44 22.43 6.60 -10.05
CA VAL A 44 22.23 7.82 -9.27
C VAL A 44 22.14 7.53 -7.77
N ILE A 45 21.41 6.49 -7.39
CA ILE A 45 21.22 6.12 -5.98
C ILE A 45 22.27 5.13 -5.45
N ASN A 46 23.25 4.78 -6.29
CA ASN A 46 24.31 3.82 -6.00
C ASN A 46 23.79 2.48 -5.42
N GLN A 47 22.78 1.92 -6.08
CA GLN A 47 22.20 0.62 -5.74
C GLN A 47 22.28 -0.32 -6.97
N PRO A 48 22.34 -1.64 -6.77
CA PRO A 48 22.23 -2.59 -7.88
C PRO A 48 20.86 -2.48 -8.56
N LEU A 49 20.81 -2.77 -9.86
CA LEU A 49 19.58 -2.66 -10.66
C LEU A 49 18.44 -3.50 -10.07
N GLU A 50 18.79 -4.69 -9.59
CA GLU A 50 17.89 -5.64 -8.96
C GLU A 50 17.21 -5.05 -7.72
N ALA A 51 17.95 -4.30 -6.88
CA ALA A 51 17.38 -3.64 -5.71
C ALA A 51 16.41 -2.53 -6.12
N VAL A 52 16.72 -1.76 -7.17
CA VAL A 52 15.81 -0.73 -7.69
C VAL A 52 14.54 -1.33 -8.26
N VAL A 53 14.65 -2.43 -9.02
CA VAL A 53 13.51 -3.17 -9.56
C VAL A 53 12.67 -3.74 -8.43
N PHE A 54 13.30 -4.40 -7.46
CA PHE A 54 12.62 -4.97 -6.30
C PHE A 54 11.87 -3.90 -5.50
N GLN A 55 12.52 -2.77 -5.19
CA GLN A 55 11.90 -1.66 -4.47
C GLN A 55 10.74 -1.04 -5.27
N SER A 56 10.88 -0.93 -6.59
CA SER A 56 9.82 -0.44 -7.47
C SER A 56 8.61 -1.37 -7.49
N VAL A 57 8.84 -2.69 -7.48
CA VAL A 57 7.76 -3.69 -7.38
C VAL A 57 7.14 -3.63 -5.99
N GLN A 58 7.94 -3.73 -4.93
CA GLN A 58 7.50 -3.72 -3.53
C GLN A 58 6.66 -2.48 -3.20
N GLY A 59 7.07 -1.29 -3.63
CA GLY A 59 6.34 -0.04 -3.42
C GLY A 59 5.03 0.09 -4.22
N ASN A 60 4.75 -0.83 -5.13
CA ASN A 60 3.50 -0.91 -5.88
C ASN A 60 2.67 -2.15 -5.57
N LEU A 61 3.14 -3.03 -4.67
CA LEU A 61 2.31 -4.12 -4.15
C LEU A 61 1.19 -3.54 -3.27
N PRO A 62 0.00 -4.15 -3.28
CA PRO A 62 -1.03 -3.83 -2.28
C PRO A 62 -0.48 -4.13 -0.87
N PRO A 63 -0.97 -3.41 0.16
CA PRO A 63 -0.59 -3.71 1.54
C PRO A 63 -0.97 -5.17 1.89
N LEU A 64 -0.11 -5.83 2.65
CA LEU A 64 -0.27 -7.24 3.00
C LEU A 64 -1.42 -7.43 3.99
N ILE A 65 -2.16 -8.53 3.83
CA ILE A 65 -3.28 -8.94 4.71
C ILE A 65 -2.80 -9.16 6.17
N GLU A 66 -1.52 -9.48 6.35
CA GLU A 66 -0.92 -9.80 7.65
C GLU A 66 -0.87 -8.60 8.60
N ASP A 67 -0.81 -7.37 8.09
CA ASP A 67 -0.76 -6.13 8.88
C ASP A 67 -2.16 -5.63 9.30
N ILE A 68 -3.21 -6.41 9.01
CA ILE A 68 -4.60 -5.95 9.09
C ILE A 68 -5.33 -6.68 10.22
N PRO A 69 -6.04 -5.95 11.11
CA PRO A 69 -6.85 -6.57 12.16
C PRO A 69 -7.79 -7.62 11.59
N GLU A 70 -7.95 -8.74 12.30
CA GLU A 70 -8.76 -9.88 11.84
C GLU A 70 -10.20 -9.46 11.52
N GLU A 71 -10.74 -8.51 12.29
CA GLU A 71 -12.06 -7.90 12.09
C GLU A 71 -12.26 -7.18 10.75
N TRP A 72 -11.20 -6.86 10.01
CA TRP A 72 -11.27 -6.17 8.71
C TRP A 72 -10.88 -7.07 7.53
N ARG A 73 -10.59 -8.36 7.76
CA ARG A 73 -10.24 -9.34 6.71
C ARG A 73 -11.38 -9.65 5.75
N ASP A 74 -12.62 -9.56 6.23
CA ASP A 74 -13.79 -9.74 5.37
C ASP A 74 -13.89 -8.61 4.34
N ASP A 75 -13.65 -7.35 4.76
CA ASP A 75 -13.65 -6.19 3.85
C ASP A 75 -12.62 -6.35 2.72
N LEU A 76 -11.45 -6.94 3.03
CA LEU A 76 -10.39 -7.21 2.07
C LEU A 76 -10.84 -8.25 1.03
N THR A 77 -11.39 -9.37 1.51
CA THR A 77 -11.86 -10.46 0.67
C THR A 77 -12.92 -9.97 -0.32
N ASP A 78 -13.87 -9.15 0.16
CA ASP A 78 -14.90 -8.53 -0.67
C ASP A 78 -14.29 -7.58 -1.72
N MET A 79 -13.30 -6.76 -1.36
CA MET A 79 -12.66 -5.83 -2.29
C MET A 79 -11.79 -6.54 -3.34
N GLU A 80 -11.10 -7.63 -2.99
CA GLU A 80 -10.32 -8.42 -3.95
C GLU A 80 -11.20 -9.03 -5.03
N GLN A 81 -12.40 -9.48 -4.66
CA GLN A 81 -13.40 -10.03 -5.58
C GLN A 81 -14.19 -8.95 -6.32
N SER A 82 -14.11 -7.68 -5.87
CA SER A 82 -14.84 -6.57 -6.47
C SER A 82 -14.22 -6.09 -7.79
N GLY A 83 -15.09 -5.70 -8.72
CA GLY A 83 -14.68 -5.01 -9.95
C GLY A 83 -14.31 -3.55 -9.72
N ASP A 84 -13.63 -2.94 -10.70
CA ASP A 84 -13.12 -1.56 -10.59
C ASP A 84 -14.20 -0.52 -10.27
N LYS A 85 -15.42 -0.72 -10.78
CA LYS A 85 -16.56 0.18 -10.51
C LYS A 85 -16.92 0.21 -9.03
N ASP A 86 -16.90 -0.93 -8.35
CA ASP A 86 -17.26 -1.03 -6.94
C ASP A 86 -16.11 -0.54 -6.05
N LEU A 87 -14.87 -0.83 -6.44
CA LEU A 87 -13.69 -0.23 -5.80
C LEU A 87 -13.71 1.30 -5.88
N TRP A 88 -14.12 1.90 -7.00
CA TRP A 88 -14.28 3.34 -7.11
C TRP A 88 -15.38 3.90 -6.21
N LYS A 89 -16.48 3.17 -6.00
CA LYS A 89 -17.53 3.57 -5.05
C LYS A 89 -16.98 3.58 -3.62
N ILE A 90 -16.28 2.52 -3.23
CA ILE A 90 -15.65 2.40 -1.90
C ILE A 90 -14.63 3.52 -1.70
N ALA A 91 -13.71 3.73 -2.66
CA ALA A 91 -12.67 4.76 -2.58
C ALA A 91 -13.24 6.19 -2.42
N ARG A 92 -14.44 6.43 -2.96
CA ARG A 92 -15.13 7.73 -2.94
C ARG A 92 -16.21 7.83 -1.87
N GLU A 93 -16.33 6.83 -0.99
CA GLU A 93 -17.31 6.82 0.09
C GLU A 93 -17.10 8.04 1.01
N PRO A 94 -18.11 8.91 1.18
CA PRO A 94 -17.95 10.14 1.95
C PRO A 94 -17.90 9.84 3.46
N LEU A 95 -17.04 10.55 4.18
CA LEU A 95 -17.11 10.61 5.64
C LEU A 95 -18.42 11.32 6.04
N SER A 96 -19.20 10.71 6.94
CA SER A 96 -20.46 11.31 7.40
C SER A 96 -20.18 12.61 8.18
N ARG A 97 -20.68 13.74 7.66
CA ARG A 97 -20.58 15.05 8.34
C ARG A 97 -21.20 15.03 9.73
N GLN A 98 -22.25 14.24 9.91
CA GLN A 98 -22.92 14.08 11.20
C GLN A 98 -22.01 13.37 12.21
N GLN A 99 -21.38 12.26 11.80
CA GLN A 99 -20.43 11.52 12.63
C GLN A 99 -19.22 12.39 12.98
N TRP A 100 -18.68 13.14 12.02
CA TRP A 100 -17.57 14.07 12.26
C TRP A 100 -17.93 15.18 13.26
N THR A 101 -19.10 15.78 13.12
CA THR A 101 -19.60 16.80 14.05
C THR A 101 -19.79 16.22 15.44
N ARG A 102 -20.33 15.00 15.55
CA ARG A 102 -20.51 14.32 16.83
C ARG A 102 -19.17 13.98 17.48
N HIS A 103 -18.23 13.45 16.71
CA HIS A 103 -16.87 13.14 17.17
C HIS A 103 -16.18 14.39 17.75
N ARG A 104 -16.24 15.54 17.05
CA ARG A 104 -15.70 16.81 17.57
C ARG A 104 -16.34 17.25 18.89
N LYS A 105 -17.67 17.12 19.02
CA LYS A 105 -18.37 17.46 20.27
C LYS A 105 -17.95 16.56 21.43
N LEU A 106 -17.80 15.26 21.17
CA LEU A 106 -17.38 14.30 22.18
C LEU A 106 -15.92 14.50 22.61
N LEU A 107 -15.03 14.89 21.68
CA LEU A 107 -13.65 15.24 22.00
C LEU A 107 -13.56 16.48 22.91
N ALA A 108 -14.29 17.56 22.60
CA ALA A 108 -14.33 18.74 23.45
C ALA A 108 -14.82 18.40 24.87
N LYS A 109 -15.88 17.59 24.98
CA LYS A 109 -16.39 17.12 26.27
C LYS A 109 -15.42 16.21 27.02
N ASN A 110 -14.59 15.44 26.29
CA ASN A 110 -13.54 14.60 26.88
C ASN A 110 -12.42 15.45 27.50
N GLU A 111 -12.00 16.51 26.81
CA GLU A 111 -10.99 17.45 27.30
C GLU A 111 -11.45 18.15 28.59
N GLU A 112 -12.75 18.43 28.69
CA GLU A 112 -13.38 19.00 29.88
C GLU A 112 -13.64 17.96 31.00
N GLY A 113 -13.32 16.68 30.78
CA GLY A 113 -13.54 15.60 31.75
C GLY A 113 -15.01 15.24 31.99
N MET A 114 -15.92 15.68 31.11
CA MET A 114 -17.37 15.57 31.29
C MET A 114 -18.02 14.41 30.51
N LEU A 115 -17.22 13.48 29.97
CA LEU A 115 -17.75 12.33 29.25
C LEU A 115 -18.46 11.36 30.21
N THR A 116 -19.70 11.04 29.89
CA THR A 116 -20.40 9.90 30.49
C THR A 116 -19.88 8.58 29.91
N ASP A 117 -20.10 7.47 30.61
CA ASP A 117 -19.70 6.13 30.11
C ASP A 117 -20.34 5.80 28.76
N LYS A 118 -21.60 6.20 28.57
CA LYS A 118 -22.32 6.04 27.30
C LYS A 118 -21.64 6.82 26.16
N GLU A 119 -21.25 8.06 26.42
CA GLU A 119 -20.57 8.90 25.43
C GLU A 119 -19.13 8.45 25.17
N ARG A 120 -18.46 7.86 26.16
CA ARG A 120 -17.14 7.25 25.99
C ARG A 120 -17.21 6.03 25.06
N SER A 121 -18.21 5.17 25.25
CA SER A 121 -18.48 4.06 24.35
C SER A 121 -18.84 4.54 22.94
N GLU A 122 -19.63 5.61 22.83
CA GLU A 122 -19.98 6.22 21.55
C GLU A 122 -18.75 6.78 20.82
N LEU A 123 -17.85 7.47 21.54
CA LEU A 123 -16.61 8.00 20.98
C LEU A 123 -15.70 6.87 20.46
N GLY A 124 -15.60 5.76 21.21
CA GLY A 124 -14.88 4.57 20.78
C GLY A 124 -15.44 3.99 19.48
N HIS A 125 -16.76 3.82 19.41
CA HIS A 125 -17.42 3.30 18.21
C HIS A 125 -17.27 4.21 16.98
N LEU A 126 -17.33 5.54 17.18
CA LEU A 126 -17.10 6.52 16.10
C LEU A 126 -15.68 6.46 15.56
N ARG A 127 -14.68 6.22 16.41
CA ARG A 127 -13.28 6.03 16.00
C ARG A 127 -13.14 4.79 15.15
N THR A 128 -13.54 3.62 15.66
CA THR A 128 -13.45 2.35 14.92
C THR A 128 -14.16 2.41 13.57
N THR A 129 -15.36 3.01 13.51
CA THR A 129 -16.10 3.17 12.25
C THR A 129 -15.36 4.07 11.26
N THR A 130 -14.74 5.15 11.74
CA THR A 130 -13.95 6.06 10.90
C THR A 130 -12.67 5.38 10.41
N ASP A 131 -11.97 4.68 11.28
CA ASP A 131 -10.73 3.96 10.96
C ASP A 131 -10.99 2.88 9.90
N ARG A 132 -12.04 2.09 10.07
CA ARG A 132 -12.47 1.07 9.09
C ARG A 132 -12.81 1.68 7.74
N LEU A 133 -13.47 2.84 7.70
CA LEU A 133 -13.77 3.55 6.45
C LEU A 133 -12.49 4.04 5.75
N VAL A 134 -11.56 4.66 6.49
CA VAL A 134 -10.28 5.12 5.96
C VAL A 134 -9.47 3.95 5.41
N PHE A 135 -9.46 2.83 6.13
CA PHE A 135 -8.84 1.59 5.70
C PHE A 135 -9.42 1.11 4.35
N ARG A 136 -10.74 0.90 4.26
CA ARG A 136 -11.43 0.47 3.02
C ARG A 136 -11.11 1.39 1.85
N ARG A 137 -11.13 2.71 2.07
CA ARG A 137 -10.81 3.70 1.02
C ARG A 137 -9.37 3.60 0.53
N SER A 138 -8.43 3.52 1.47
CA SER A 138 -7.00 3.46 1.15
C SER A 138 -6.67 2.17 0.39
N TYR A 139 -7.24 1.04 0.82
CA TYR A 139 -7.06 -0.24 0.15
C TYR A 139 -7.69 -0.26 -1.25
N ALA A 140 -8.92 0.26 -1.39
CA ALA A 140 -9.57 0.35 -2.70
C ALA A 140 -8.76 1.21 -3.68
N LEU A 141 -8.18 2.33 -3.22
CA LEU A 141 -7.27 3.15 -4.05
C LEU A 141 -5.98 2.40 -4.42
N ALA A 142 -5.38 1.66 -3.48
CA ALA A 142 -4.19 0.85 -3.76
C ALA A 142 -4.49 -0.24 -4.80
N MET A 143 -5.63 -0.93 -4.67
CA MET A 143 -6.08 -1.94 -5.62
C MET A 143 -6.32 -1.35 -7.01
N LEU A 144 -6.97 -0.18 -7.09
CA LEU A 144 -7.16 0.54 -8.35
C LEU A 144 -5.83 0.95 -8.98
N LYS A 145 -4.87 1.46 -8.19
CA LYS A 145 -3.51 1.78 -8.64
C LYS A 145 -2.84 0.56 -9.27
N TRP A 146 -2.91 -0.57 -8.57
CA TRP A 146 -2.31 -1.82 -9.00
C TRP A 146 -2.94 -2.37 -10.29
N ARG A 147 -4.24 -2.15 -10.47
CA ARG A 147 -4.97 -2.46 -11.71
C ARG A 147 -4.72 -1.45 -12.84
N GLY A 148 -3.79 -0.51 -12.67
CA GLY A 148 -3.37 0.44 -13.71
C GLY A 148 -4.18 1.74 -13.77
N HIS A 149 -5.04 2.01 -12.79
CA HIS A 149 -5.80 3.27 -12.74
C HIS A 149 -4.95 4.41 -12.16
N ALA A 150 -5.09 5.60 -12.74
CA ALA A 150 -4.48 6.81 -12.20
C ALA A 150 -5.24 7.29 -10.96
N VAL A 151 -4.81 6.83 -9.78
CA VAL A 151 -5.34 7.26 -8.47
C VAL A 151 -4.53 8.45 -7.93
N PHE A 152 -4.60 9.59 -8.59
CA PHE A 152 -4.19 10.85 -7.96
C PHE A 152 -5.40 11.44 -7.26
N PRO A 153 -5.34 11.85 -5.98
CA PRO A 153 -6.26 12.87 -5.53
C PRO A 153 -5.85 14.14 -6.29
N ALA A 154 -6.75 14.69 -7.10
CA ALA A 154 -6.66 16.10 -7.40
C ALA A 154 -6.68 16.79 -6.03
N THR A 155 -5.56 17.40 -5.68
CA THR A 155 -5.44 18.27 -4.51
C THR A 155 -6.43 19.41 -4.71
N ASP A 156 -7.66 19.24 -4.25
CA ASP A 156 -8.55 20.37 -4.00
C ASP A 156 -8.24 20.88 -2.58
N LEU A 157 -7.01 21.41 -2.45
CA LEU A 157 -6.71 22.44 -1.48
C LEU A 157 -7.06 23.76 -2.17
N SER A 158 -8.36 24.03 -2.30
CA SER A 158 -8.81 25.38 -2.62
C SER A 158 -10.02 25.74 -1.76
N SER A 159 -9.73 26.64 -0.82
CA SER A 159 -10.61 27.60 -0.12
C SER A 159 -11.60 27.09 0.92
#